data_AF-A0A958P2A3-F1
#
_entry.id   AF-A0A958P2A3-F1
#
_cell.length_a   1.000
_cell.length_b   1.000
_cell.length_c   1.000
_cell.angle_alpha   90.00
_cell.angle_beta   90.00
_cell.angle_gamma   90.00
#
_symmetry.space_group_name_H-M   'P 1'
#
loop_
_entity.id
_entity.type
_entity.pdbx_description
1 polymer ?
#
loop_
_entity_poly.entity_id
_entity_poly.type
_entity_poly.pdbx_seq_one_letter_code
_entity_poly.pdbx_strand_id
1 'polypeptide(L)'
;IASKIFNVIILVYIVVLSLAFIKKYETSYMIMELTAMIVSLLMLLFAVLILRKGYQPARYFLIAWSLFLSGIFLWVLKDLGVLPYNSFTNNSMQIGAAVETVLLSFALGARINSYKKENTKNTYKRRQNKHRMNS
;
A
#
# COMPACT_ATOMS: atom_id res chain seq x y z
N ILE A 1 -0.58 -18.92 -2.02
CA ILE A 1 -1.51 -18.28 -1.05
C ILE A 1 -1.78 -16.83 -1.46
N ALA A 2 -0.75 -15.98 -1.57
CA ALA A 2 -0.90 -14.59 -2.01
C ALA A 2 -1.66 -14.43 -3.35
N SER A 3 -1.34 -15.25 -4.36
CA SER A 3 -2.03 -15.25 -5.65
C SER A 3 -3.53 -15.61 -5.55
N LYS A 4 -3.89 -16.55 -4.67
CA LYS A 4 -5.28 -16.93 -4.42
C LYS A 4 -6.06 -15.78 -3.75
N ILE A 5 -5.45 -15.14 -2.75
CA ILE A 5 -6.05 -13.98 -2.06
C ILE A 5 -6.31 -12.85 -3.07
N PHE A 6 -5.32 -12.55 -3.92
CA PHE A 6 -5.45 -11.52 -4.94
C PHE A 6 -6.59 -11.81 -5.94
N ASN A 7 -6.69 -13.05 -6.41
CA ASN A 7 -7.78 -13.45 -7.31
C ASN A 7 -9.16 -13.36 -6.66
N VAL A 8 -9.27 -13.69 -5.36
CA VAL A 8 -10.52 -13.54 -4.61
C VAL A 8 -10.91 -12.06 -4.52
N ILE A 9 -9.96 -11.16 -4.22
CA ILE A 9 -10.22 -9.72 -4.17
C ILE A 9 -10.72 -9.20 -5.53
N ILE A 10 -10.07 -9.61 -6.63
CA ILE A 10 -10.51 -9.23 -8.00
C ILE A 10 -11.93 -9.71 -8.26
N LEU A 11 -12.24 -10.97 -7.93
CA LEU A 11 -13.58 -11.53 -8.13
C LEU A 11 -14.64 -10.73 -7.36
N VAL A 12 -14.35 -10.34 -6.12
CA VAL A 12 -15.25 -9.52 -5.30
C VAL A 12 -15.49 -8.15 -5.93
N TYR A 13 -14.45 -7.47 -6.44
CA TYR A 13 -14.62 -6.18 -7.13
C TYR A 13 -15.41 -6.31 -8.44
N ILE A 14 -15.28 -7.42 -9.17
CA ILE A 14 -16.14 -7.70 -10.34
C ILE A 14 -17.60 -7.81 -9.89
N VAL A 15 -17.89 -8.53 -8.80
CA VAL A 15 -19.25 -8.65 -8.25
C VAL A 15 -19.81 -7.29 -7.82
N VAL A 16 -19.01 -6.46 -7.15
CA VAL A 16 -19.38 -5.08 -6.76
C VAL A 16 -19.77 -4.25 -7.98
N LEU A 17 -18.97 -4.32 -9.05
CA LEU A 17 -19.23 -3.63 -10.31
C LEU A 17 -20.52 -4.14 -10.96
N SER A 18 -20.71 -5.45 -11.05
CA SER A 18 -21.94 -6.05 -11.59
C SER A 18 -23.19 -5.62 -10.82
N LEU A 19 -23.12 -5.55 -9.48
CA LEU A 19 -24.23 -5.06 -8.65
C LEU A 19 -24.56 -3.59 -8.91
N ALA A 20 -23.55 -2.76 -9.17
CA ALA A 20 -23.75 -1.35 -9.54
C ALA A 20 -24.49 -1.21 -10.88
N PHE A 21 -24.20 -2.07 -11.87
CA PHE A 21 -24.92 -2.09 -13.16
C PHE A 21 -26.40 -2.47 -13.01
N ILE A 22 -26.74 -3.25 -11.97
CA ILE A 22 -28.13 -3.64 -11.66
C ILE A 22 -28.82 -2.58 -10.76
N LYS A 23 -28.24 -1.37 -10.63
CA LYS A 23 -28.72 -0.24 -9.81
C LYS A 23 -28.83 -0.56 -8.30
N LYS A 24 -28.14 -1.58 -7.80
CA LYS A 24 -28.04 -1.89 -6.36
C LYS A 24 -26.87 -1.13 -5.72
N TYR A 25 -26.92 0.20 -5.76
CA TYR A 25 -25.81 1.06 -5.33
C TYR A 25 -25.48 0.94 -3.85
N GLU A 26 -26.48 0.91 -2.96
CA GLU A 26 -26.24 0.80 -1.51
C GLU A 26 -25.50 -0.50 -1.14
N THR A 27 -25.96 -1.64 -1.66
CA THR A 27 -25.32 -2.93 -1.41
C THR A 27 -23.92 -3.00 -2.01
N SER A 28 -23.74 -2.47 -3.22
CA SER A 28 -22.43 -2.38 -3.89
C SER A 28 -21.46 -1.54 -3.06
N TYR A 29 -21.90 -0.39 -2.57
CA TYR A 29 -21.11 0.51 -1.74
C TYR A 29 -20.71 -0.12 -0.40
N MET A 30 -21.67 -0.75 0.30
CA MET A 30 -21.39 -1.43 1.57
C MET A 30 -20.37 -2.56 1.42
N ILE A 31 -20.48 -3.38 0.35
CA ILE A 31 -19.48 -4.42 0.05
C ILE A 31 -18.12 -3.78 -0.27
N MET A 32 -18.09 -2.68 -1.02
CA MET A 32 -16.85 -1.96 -1.34
C MET A 32 -16.15 -1.44 -0.09
N GLU A 33 -16.87 -0.84 0.85
CA GLU A 33 -16.29 -0.35 2.11
C GLU A 33 -15.77 -1.49 2.99
N LEU A 34 -16.57 -2.54 3.19
CA LEU A 34 -16.17 -3.70 3.99
C LEU A 34 -14.93 -4.39 3.42
N THR A 35 -14.88 -4.54 2.10
CA THR A 35 -13.73 -5.15 1.41
C THR A 35 -12.49 -4.27 1.50
N ALA A 36 -12.62 -2.94 1.31
CA ALA A 36 -11.54 -2.01 1.50
C ALA A 36 -10.97 -2.06 2.93
N MET A 37 -11.83 -2.14 3.95
CA MET A 37 -11.42 -2.28 5.35
C MET A 37 -10.63 -3.59 5.58
N ILE A 38 -11.14 -4.72 5.10
CA ILE A 38 -10.46 -6.02 5.23
C ILE A 38 -9.10 -6.01 4.52
N VAL A 39 -9.04 -5.52 3.29
CA VAL A 39 -7.79 -5.44 2.52
C VAL A 39 -6.77 -4.54 3.23
N SER A 40 -7.22 -3.42 3.80
CA SER A 40 -6.36 -2.50 4.54
C SER A 40 -5.74 -3.14 5.78
N LEU A 41 -6.53 -3.91 6.54
CA LEU A 41 -6.03 -4.68 7.70
C LEU A 41 -5.05 -5.77 7.26
N LEU A 42 -5.35 -6.51 6.19
CA LEU A 42 -4.45 -7.53 5.65
C LEU A 42 -3.12 -6.91 5.20
N MET A 43 -3.14 -5.76 4.54
CA MET A 43 -1.94 -5.04 4.12
C MET A 43 -1.06 -4.64 5.31
N LEU A 44 -1.65 -4.11 6.38
CA LEU A 44 -0.93 -3.83 7.63
C LEU A 44 -0.29 -5.09 8.22
N LEU A 45 -1.05 -6.18 8.32
CA LEU A 45 -0.55 -7.45 8.84
C LEU A 45 0.62 -7.97 8.01
N PHE A 46 0.49 -8.00 6.68
CA PHE A 46 1.57 -8.42 5.79
C PHE A 46 2.80 -7.52 5.93
N ALA A 47 2.61 -6.21 6.01
CA ALA A 47 3.71 -5.27 6.15
C ALA A 47 4.47 -5.46 7.48
N VAL A 48 3.76 -5.71 8.60
CA VAL A 48 4.38 -6.07 9.89
C VAL A 48 5.12 -7.41 9.80
N LEU A 49 4.51 -8.43 9.19
CA LEU A 49 5.14 -9.75 9.01
C LEU A 49 6.42 -9.66 8.17
N ILE A 50 6.41 -8.86 7.11
CA ILE A 50 7.57 -8.64 6.23
C ILE A 50 8.65 -7.81 6.96
N LEU A 51 8.25 -6.82 7.76
CA LEU A 51 9.19 -6.05 8.58
C LEU A 51 9.91 -6.96 9.60
N ARG A 52 9.19 -7.88 10.23
CA ARG A 52 9.77 -8.88 11.15
C ARG A 52 10.76 -9.83 10.47
N LYS A 53 10.68 -10.00 9.15
CA LYS A 53 11.65 -10.75 8.35
C LYS A 53 12.90 -9.94 7.97
N GLY A 54 13.09 -8.76 8.56
CA GLY A 54 14.26 -7.90 8.34
C GLY A 54 14.21 -7.09 7.04
N TYR A 55 13.07 -7.09 6.34
CA TYR A 55 12.94 -6.39 5.07
C TYR A 55 12.66 -4.90 5.31
N GLN A 56 13.74 -4.11 5.39
CA GLN A 56 13.71 -2.67 5.65
C GLN A 56 12.74 -1.87 4.76
N PRO A 57 12.54 -2.19 3.45
CA PRO A 57 11.60 -1.43 2.63
C PRO A 57 10.14 -1.47 3.13
N ALA A 58 9.74 -2.50 3.88
CA ALA A 58 8.39 -2.59 4.45
C ALA A 58 8.12 -1.53 5.53
N ARG A 59 9.17 -0.96 6.16
CA ARG A 59 9.02 0.12 7.14
C ARG A 59 8.41 1.37 6.50
N TYR A 60 8.85 1.71 5.28
CA TYR A 60 8.33 2.88 4.57
C TYR A 60 6.86 2.69 4.18
N PHE A 61 6.48 1.48 3.78
CA PHE A 61 5.08 1.14 3.53
C PHE A 61 4.23 1.30 4.80
N LEU A 62 4.68 0.78 5.94
CA LEU A 62 3.94 0.91 7.20
C LEU A 62 3.73 2.38 7.61
N ILE A 63 4.74 3.23 7.44
CA ILE A 63 4.63 4.66 7.74
C ILE A 63 3.61 5.32 6.82
N ALA A 64 3.71 5.08 5.52
CA ALA A 64 2.77 5.64 4.54
C ALA A 64 1.32 5.19 4.81
N TRP A 65 1.13 3.90 5.05
CA TRP A 65 -0.18 3.30 5.31
C TRP A 65 -0.79 3.79 6.64
N SER A 66 0.04 3.97 7.67
CA SER A 66 -0.42 4.51 8.96
C SER A 66 -0.88 5.97 8.84
N LEU A 67 -0.18 6.78 8.04
CA LEU A 67 -0.59 8.15 7.74
C LEU A 67 -1.91 8.18 6.96
N PHE A 68 -2.07 7.30 5.96
CA PHE A 68 -3.34 7.19 5.23
C PHE A 68 -4.50 6.83 6.15
N LEU A 69 -4.33 5.82 7.01
CA LEU A 69 -5.33 5.42 7.99
C LEU A 69 -5.66 6.53 8.98
N SER A 70 -4.69 7.36 9.36
CA SER A 70 -4.96 8.54 10.19
C SER A 70 -5.85 9.57 9.47
N GLY A 71 -5.67 9.74 8.15
CA GLY A 71 -6.53 10.59 7.33
C GLY A 71 -7.96 10.05 7.20
N ILE A 72 -8.12 8.73 7.06
CA ILE A 72 -9.43 8.07 7.11
C ILE A 72 -10.07 8.26 8.48
N PHE A 73 -9.31 8.09 9.57
CA PHE A 73 -9.82 8.27 10.92
C PHE A 73 -10.35 9.69 11.15
N LEU A 74 -9.62 10.72 10.71
CA LEU A 74 -10.08 12.12 10.77
C LEU A 74 -11.35 12.34 9.94
N TRP A 75 -11.45 11.71 8.77
CA TRP A 75 -12.63 11.80 7.91
C TRP A 75 -13.87 11.15 8.58
N VAL A 76 -13.71 9.98 9.20
CA VAL A 76 -14.78 9.30 9.96
C VAL A 76 -15.19 10.13 11.18
N LEU A 77 -14.24 10.70 11.94
CA LEU A 77 -14.55 11.54 13.10
C LEU A 77 -15.38 12.79 12.70
N LYS A 78 -15.10 13.36 11.54
CA LYS A 78 -15.94 14.42 10.96
C LYS A 78 -17.35 13.91 10.64
N ASP A 79 -17.45 12.74 10.01
CA ASP A 79 -18.75 12.16 9.60
C ASP A 79 -19.63 11.79 10.81
N LEU A 80 -19.01 11.39 11.92
CA LEU A 80 -19.67 11.17 13.21
C LEU A 80 -20.06 12.46 13.95
N GLY A 81 -19.71 13.64 13.42
CA GLY A 81 -20.00 14.94 14.04
C GLY A 81 -19.10 15.30 15.22
N VAL A 82 -18.02 14.54 15.47
CA VAL A 82 -17.04 14.83 16.55
C VAL A 82 -16.13 16.00 16.15
N LEU A 83 -15.79 16.11 14.86
CA LEU A 83 -14.99 17.20 14.31
C LEU A 83 -15.85 18.16 13.48
N PRO A 84 -15.57 19.48 13.53
CA PRO A 84 -16.30 20.46 12.73
C PRO A 84 -15.99 20.28 11.24
N TYR A 85 -17.02 20.43 10.40
CA TYR A 85 -16.87 20.45 8.95
C TYR A 85 -16.04 21.67 8.52
N ASN A 86 -14.86 21.41 7.98
CA ASN A 86 -14.01 22.41 7.35
C ASN A 86 -13.33 21.80 6.11
N SER A 87 -12.71 22.63 5.26
CA SER A 87 -12.08 22.17 4.01
C SER A 87 -10.97 21.14 4.25
N PHE A 88 -10.33 21.15 5.43
CA PHE A 88 -9.31 20.18 5.80
C PHE A 88 -9.93 18.82 6.15
N THR A 89 -10.86 18.79 7.11
CA THR A 89 -11.55 17.58 7.59
C THR A 89 -12.31 16.88 6.45
N ASN A 90 -12.93 17.63 5.55
CA ASN A 90 -13.67 17.09 4.41
C ASN A 90 -12.75 16.36 3.40
N ASN A 91 -11.52 16.85 3.23
CA ASN A 91 -10.55 16.30 2.28
C ASN A 91 -9.45 15.47 2.95
N SER A 92 -9.53 15.22 4.27
CA SER A 92 -8.50 14.49 5.04
C SER A 92 -8.10 13.16 4.41
N MET A 93 -9.09 12.39 3.96
CA MET A 93 -8.86 11.10 3.31
C MET A 93 -8.08 11.26 1.99
N GLN A 94 -8.44 12.25 1.18
CA GLN A 94 -7.80 12.50 -0.12
C GLN A 94 -6.38 13.04 0.04
N ILE A 95 -6.18 13.94 1.02
CA ILE A 95 -4.85 14.44 1.41
C ILE A 95 -4.00 13.28 1.91
N GLY A 96 -4.54 12.43 2.78
CA GLY A 96 -3.86 11.23 3.28
C GLY A 96 -3.41 10.32 2.14
N ALA A 97 -4.29 10.02 1.18
CA ALA A 97 -3.98 9.18 0.02
C ALA A 97 -2.88 9.80 -0.88
N ALA A 98 -2.91 11.12 -1.07
CA ALA A 98 -1.90 11.83 -1.86
C ALA A 98 -0.52 11.73 -1.18
N VAL A 99 -0.46 12.01 0.13
CA VAL A 99 0.79 11.90 0.92
C VAL A 99 1.31 10.47 0.91
N GLU A 100 0.45 9.48 1.11
CA GLU A 100 0.79 8.07 1.05
C GLU A 100 1.41 7.70 -0.31
N THR A 101 0.76 8.08 -1.40
CA THR A 101 1.23 7.75 -2.76
C THR A 101 2.63 8.33 -3.03
N VAL A 102 2.88 9.56 -2.58
CA VAL A 102 4.19 10.20 -2.67
C VAL A 102 5.24 9.44 -1.85
N LEU A 103 4.91 9.07 -0.60
CA LEU A 103 5.80 8.30 0.26
C LEU A 103 6.12 6.92 -0.32
N LEU A 104 5.13 6.23 -0.88
CA LEU A 104 5.32 4.94 -1.53
C LEU A 104 6.19 5.05 -2.79
N SER A 105 6.03 6.12 -3.57
CA SER A 105 6.88 6.40 -4.74
C SER A 105 8.34 6.61 -4.32
N PHE A 106 8.59 7.41 -3.28
CA PHE A 106 9.94 7.57 -2.73
C PHE A 106 10.52 6.26 -2.19
N ALA A 107 9.72 5.47 -1.48
CA ALA A 107 10.13 4.18 -0.95
C ALA A 107 10.54 3.21 -2.07
N LEU A 108 9.76 3.18 -3.16
CA LEU A 108 10.07 2.36 -4.33
C LEU A 108 11.33 2.85 -5.04
N GLY A 109 11.50 4.16 -5.21
CA GLY A 109 12.72 4.75 -5.78
C GLY A 109 13.97 4.42 -4.97
N ALA A 110 13.90 4.54 -3.64
CA ALA A 110 14.99 4.17 -2.73
C ALA A 110 15.33 2.67 -2.83
N ARG A 111 14.31 1.81 -2.93
CA ARG A 111 14.47 0.37 -3.12
C ARG A 111 15.17 0.06 -4.45
N ILE A 112 14.74 0.66 -5.56
CA ILE A 112 15.36 0.47 -6.89
C ILE A 112 16.83 0.90 -6.86
N ASN A 113 17.12 2.06 -6.26
CA ASN A 113 18.49 2.55 -6.16
C ASN A 113 19.39 1.61 -5.33
N SER A 114 18.85 1.05 -4.24
CA SER A 114 19.55 0.08 -3.41
C SER A 114 19.88 -1.20 -4.18
N TYR A 115 18.91 -1.76 -4.91
CA TYR A 115 19.16 -2.93 -5.77
C TYR A 115 20.18 -2.65 -6.87
N LYS A 116 20.12 -1.46 -7.50
CA LYS A 116 21.08 -1.08 -8.53
C LYS A 116 22.51 -1.02 -7.96
N LYS A 117 22.68 -0.48 -6.75
CA LYS A 117 23.97 -0.40 -6.05
C LYS A 117 24.52 -1.78 -5.66
N GLU A 118 23.65 -2.72 -5.31
CA GLU A 118 24.05 -4.10 -5.03
C GLU A 118 24.47 -4.84 -6.30
N ASN A 119 23.72 -4.68 -7.39
CA ASN A 119 24.03 -5.28 -8.69
C ASN A 119 25.34 -4.73 -9.28
N THR A 120 25.61 -3.43 -9.18
CA THR A 120 26.88 -2.87 -9.66
C THR A 120 28.04 -3.47 -8.88
N LYS A 121 27.98 -3.51 -7.54
CA LYS A 121 29.00 -4.16 -6.69
C LYS A 121 29.23 -5.63 -7.06
N ASN A 122 28.16 -6.40 -7.28
CA ASN A 122 28.26 -7.81 -7.68
C ASN A 122 28.92 -7.96 -9.06
N THR A 123 28.62 -7.07 -10.00
CA THR A 123 29.24 -7.04 -11.33
C THR A 123 30.73 -6.70 -11.25
N TYR A 124 31.12 -5.73 -10.41
CA TYR A 124 32.53 -5.39 -10.17
C TYR A 124 33.29 -6.57 -9.54
N LYS A 125 32.72 -7.24 -8.53
CA LYS A 125 33.32 -8.44 -7.92
C LYS A 125 33.54 -9.55 -8.94
N ARG A 126 32.56 -9.82 -9.82
CA ARG A 126 32.69 -10.83 -10.88
C ARG A 126 33.81 -10.51 -11.87
N ARG A 127 33.96 -9.25 -12.26
CA ARG A 127 35.06 -8.81 -13.15
C ARG A 127 36.42 -8.97 -12.49
N GLN A 128 36.57 -8.56 -11.23
CA GLN A 128 37.84 -8.73 -10.50
C GLN A 128 38.21 -10.20 -10.30
N ASN A 129 37.23 -11.06 -10.00
CA ASN A 129 37.50 -12.49 -9.81
C ASN A 129 37.96 -13.15 -11.12
N LYS A 130 37.44 -12.70 -12.27
CA LYS A 130 37.87 -13.18 -13.59
C LYS A 130 39.30 -12.76 -13.93
N HIS A 131 39.71 -11.55 -13.53
CA HIS A 131 41.10 -11.11 -13.70
C HIS A 131 42.07 -11.89 -12.81
N ARG A 132 41.67 -12.25 -11.58
CA ARG A 132 42.49 -13.08 -10.67
C ARG A 132 42.67 -14.53 -11.13
N MET A 133 41.72 -15.10 -11.88
CA MET A 133 41.83 -16.47 -12.40
C MET A 133 42.70 -16.56 -13.66
N ASN A 134 42.91 -15.43 -14.35
CA ASN A 134 43.66 -15.37 -15.60
C ASN A 134 45.10 -14.85 -15.41
N SER A 135 45.53 -14.61 -14.16
CA SER A 135 46.87 -14.20 -13.76
C SER A 135 47.54 -15.31 -12.96
#